data_AF-A0A9X0AJY0-F1
#
_entry.id   AF-A0A9X0AJY0-F1
#
_cell.length_a   1.000
_cell.length_b   1.000
_cell.length_c   1.000
_cell.angle_alpha   90.00
_cell.angle_beta   90.00
_cell.angle_gamma   90.00
#
_symmetry.space_group_name_H-M   'P 1'
#
loop_
_entity.id
_entity.type
_entity.pdbx_description
1 polymer ?
#
loop_
_entity_poly.entity_id
_entity_poly.type
_entity_poly.pdbx_seq_one_letter_code
_entity_poly.pdbx_strand_id
1 'polypeptide(L)'
;MYTHYNYKMFQVTIDLIDDILSQRKDPIPSDLPDEFRSWIDIFSLQNTDKLLLHRSYDYDIRLKEKAKLPFGVLYFISRNKLTALKD
;
A
#
# COMPACT_ATOMS: atom_id res chain seq x y z
N MET A 1 32.17 33.76 10.99
CA MET A 1 31.40 34.33 9.86
C MET A 1 30.47 33.22 9.38
N TYR A 2 29.22 33.19 9.83
CA TYR A 2 28.31 32.05 9.61
C TYR A 2 27.52 32.24 8.31
N THR A 3 27.67 31.28 7.39
CA THR A 3 26.96 31.24 6.11
C THR A 3 25.49 30.89 6.34
N HIS A 4 24.59 31.79 5.97
CA HIS A 4 23.16 31.51 5.95
C HIS A 4 22.87 30.58 4.77
N TYR A 5 22.56 29.33 5.06
CA TYR A 5 22.03 28.41 4.05
C TYR A 5 20.67 28.91 3.59
N ASN A 6 20.54 29.12 2.28
CA ASN A 6 19.35 29.67 1.66
C ASN A 6 18.36 28.51 1.40
N TYR A 7 17.59 28.12 2.41
CA TYR A 7 16.61 27.04 2.27
C TYR A 7 15.42 27.56 1.45
N LYS A 8 15.27 27.10 0.20
CA LYS A 8 14.00 27.26 -0.54
C LYS A 8 12.96 26.33 0.10
N MET A 9 12.14 26.91 0.97
CA MET A 9 10.90 26.28 1.44
C MET A 9 9.94 26.19 0.25
N PHE A 10 9.79 25.01 -0.33
CA PHE A 10 8.73 24.75 -1.29
C PHE A 10 7.44 24.52 -0.50
N GLN A 11 6.55 25.50 -0.51
CA GLN A 11 5.20 25.33 0.01
C GLN A 11 4.41 24.51 -1.02
N VAL A 12 4.24 23.23 -0.71
CA VAL A 12 3.39 22.32 -1.49
C VAL A 12 2.06 22.21 -0.77
N THR A 13 0.97 22.55 -1.45
CA THR A 13 -0.40 22.37 -0.93
C THR A 13 -0.86 20.94 -1.17
N ILE A 14 -1.76 20.44 -0.32
CA ILE A 14 -2.37 19.11 -0.51
C ILE A 14 -3.09 19.05 -1.86
N ASP A 15 -3.79 20.13 -2.24
CA ASP A 15 -4.46 20.24 -3.53
C ASP A 15 -3.50 20.10 -4.73
N LEU A 16 -2.27 20.60 -4.60
CA LEU A 16 -1.24 20.47 -5.63
C LEU A 16 -0.72 19.02 -5.71
N ILE A 17 -0.61 18.34 -4.57
CA ILE A 17 -0.24 16.91 -4.53
C ILE A 17 -1.33 16.09 -5.20
N ASP A 18 -2.59 16.33 -4.85
CA ASP A 18 -3.73 15.61 -5.38
C ASP A 18 -3.91 15.84 -6.90
N ASP A 19 -3.66 17.06 -7.39
CA ASP A 19 -3.65 17.36 -8.83
C ASP A 19 -2.50 16.63 -9.56
N ILE A 20 -1.28 16.63 -9.00
CA ILE A 20 -0.14 15.89 -9.57
C ILE A 20 -0.41 14.38 -9.59
N LEU A 21 -0.96 13.83 -8.51
CA LEU A 21 -1.31 12.41 -8.41
C LEU A 21 -2.45 12.05 -9.38
N SER A 22 -3.43 12.93 -9.56
CA SER A 22 -4.54 12.74 -10.50
C SER A 22 -4.10 12.84 -11.97
N GLN A 23 -3.05 13.62 -12.26
CA GLN A 23 -2.48 13.75 -13.60
C GLN A 23 -1.59 12.56 -14.01
N ARG A 24 -1.09 11.76 -13.06
CA ARG A 24 -0.46 10.46 -13.35
C ARG A 24 -1.52 9.43 -13.74
N LYS A 25 -2.07 9.56 -14.95
CA LYS A 25 -2.72 8.42 -15.62
C LYS A 25 -1.68 7.32 -15.81
N ASP A 26 -2.00 6.13 -15.29
CA ASP A 26 -1.19 4.91 -15.26
C ASP A 26 -0.12 4.87 -16.35
N PRO A 27 1.13 5.30 -16.06
CA PRO A 27 2.22 4.99 -16.94
C PRO A 27 2.46 3.51 -16.75
N ILE A 28 1.89 2.69 -17.63
CA ILE A 28 2.54 1.44 -17.97
C ILE A 28 4.01 1.80 -18.19
N PRO A 29 4.96 1.29 -17.39
CA PRO A 29 6.34 1.73 -17.48
C PRO A 29 6.85 1.36 -18.86
N SER A 30 6.92 2.35 -19.76
CA SER A 30 7.56 2.22 -21.07
C SER A 30 9.03 1.81 -20.94
N ASP A 31 9.61 2.03 -19.75
CA ASP A 31 10.96 1.69 -19.35
C ASP A 31 11.09 0.30 -18.69
N LEU A 32 10.05 -0.55 -18.75
CA LEU A 32 10.13 -1.90 -18.22
C LEU A 32 11.07 -2.75 -19.10
N PRO A 33 12.09 -3.42 -18.53
CA PRO A 33 12.95 -4.30 -19.31
C PRO A 33 12.13 -5.38 -20.03
N ASP A 34 12.57 -5.79 -21.22
CA ASP A 34 11.81 -6.70 -22.09
C ASP A 34 11.41 -8.01 -21.39
N GLU A 35 12.25 -8.50 -20.48
CA GLU A 35 12.00 -9.69 -19.65
C GLU A 35 10.72 -9.58 -18.82
N PHE A 36 10.38 -8.37 -18.37
CA PHE A 36 9.25 -8.13 -17.47
C PHE A 36 7.99 -7.62 -18.17
N ARG A 37 8.03 -7.38 -19.49
CA ARG A 37 6.84 -6.94 -20.25
C ARG A 37 5.67 -7.91 -20.17
N SER A 38 5.93 -9.19 -19.93
CA SER A 38 4.88 -10.20 -19.71
C SER A 38 4.10 -10.01 -18.39
N TRP A 39 4.64 -9.26 -17.44
CA TRP A 39 4.05 -8.99 -16.13
C TRP A 39 3.59 -7.54 -15.96
N ILE A 40 3.35 -6.85 -17.07
CA ILE A 40 2.95 -5.45 -17.08
C ILE A 40 1.73 -5.15 -16.20
N ASP A 41 0.82 -6.14 -16.11
CA ASP A 41 -0.39 -6.09 -15.28
C ASP A 41 -0.09 -6.03 -13.79
N ILE A 42 1.05 -6.56 -13.33
CA ILE A 42 1.50 -6.51 -11.92
C ILE A 42 1.96 -5.10 -11.55
N PHE A 43 2.45 -4.34 -12.52
CA PHE A 43 2.94 -2.97 -12.32
C PHE A 43 1.83 -1.91 -12.47
N SER A 44 0.62 -2.31 -12.86
CA SER A 44 -0.53 -1.40 -12.93
C SER A 44 -1.00 -1.01 -11.52
N LEU A 45 -1.11 0.29 -11.26
CA LEU A 45 -1.55 0.83 -9.97
C LEU A 45 -2.89 0.23 -9.51
N GLN A 46 -3.80 -0.01 -10.47
CA GLN A 46 -5.12 -0.59 -10.22
C GLN A 46 -5.08 -2.04 -9.70
N ASN A 47 -4.00 -2.77 -9.99
CA ASN A 47 -3.79 -4.15 -9.59
C ASN A 47 -2.83 -4.26 -8.40
N THR A 48 -1.90 -3.32 -8.21
CA THR A 48 -0.97 -3.28 -7.07
C THR A 48 -1.71 -3.11 -5.74
N ASP A 49 -2.77 -2.31 -5.70
CA ASP A 49 -3.57 -2.08 -4.49
C ASP A 49 -4.49 -3.26 -4.12
N LYS A 50 -4.57 -4.29 -4.98
CA LYS A 50 -5.44 -5.45 -4.78
C LYS A 50 -4.58 -6.67 -4.45
N LEU A 51 -5.01 -7.40 -3.43
CA LEU A 51 -4.47 -8.73 -3.18
C LEU A 51 -4.80 -9.64 -4.37
N LEU A 52 -3.86 -10.52 -4.70
CA LEU A 52 -4.08 -11.56 -5.70
C LEU A 52 -5.24 -12.45 -5.28
N LEU A 53 -5.95 -12.99 -6.28
CA LEU A 53 -6.97 -13.99 -6.03
C LEU A 53 -6.36 -15.24 -5.38
N HIS A 54 -7.11 -15.83 -4.44
CA HIS A 54 -6.76 -17.10 -3.81
C HIS A 54 -6.42 -18.17 -4.87
N ARG A 55 -5.29 -18.84 -4.69
CA ARG A 55 -4.77 -19.89 -5.57
C ARG A 55 -4.96 -21.26 -4.92
N SER A 56 -5.11 -22.30 -5.74
CA SER A 56 -5.29 -23.69 -5.26
C SER A 56 -4.11 -24.25 -4.47
N TYR A 57 -2.93 -23.64 -4.60
CA TYR A 57 -1.71 -23.97 -3.85
C TYR A 57 -1.47 -23.06 -2.64
N ASP A 58 -2.40 -22.16 -2.33
CA ASP A 58 -2.33 -21.42 -1.06
C ASP A 58 -2.48 -22.39 0.11
N TYR A 59 -1.89 -22.04 1.24
CA TYR A 59 -1.82 -22.95 2.39
C TYR A 59 -3.21 -23.17 3.02
N ASP A 60 -3.65 -24.41 3.04
CA ASP A 60 -4.91 -24.82 3.69
C ASP A 60 -4.73 -24.87 5.21
N ILE A 61 -5.49 -24.05 5.95
CA ILE A 61 -5.52 -24.07 7.41
C ILE A 61 -6.56 -25.08 7.87
N ARG A 62 -6.13 -26.33 8.03
CA ARG A 62 -7.00 -27.41 8.51
C ARG A 62 -7.29 -27.27 9.99
N LEU A 63 -8.58 -27.12 10.32
CA LEU A 63 -9.04 -27.15 11.71
C LEU A 63 -9.11 -28.60 12.21
N LYS A 64 -8.74 -28.81 13.48
CA LYS A 64 -9.00 -30.09 14.15
C LYS A 64 -10.51 -30.27 14.29
N GLU A 65 -11.00 -31.50 14.13
CA GLU A 65 -12.42 -31.80 14.31
C GLU A 65 -12.88 -31.37 15.72
N LYS A 66 -14.03 -30.69 15.78
CA LYS A 66 -14.61 -30.13 17.01
C LYS A 66 -13.75 -29.10 17.74
N ALA A 67 -12.73 -28.53 17.07
CA ALA A 67 -12.01 -27.40 17.62
C ALA A 67 -12.97 -26.21 17.84
N LYS A 68 -13.01 -25.70 19.07
CA LYS A 68 -13.71 -24.45 19.36
C LYS A 68 -12.82 -23.29 18.92
N LEU A 69 -13.35 -22.40 18.10
CA LEU A 69 -12.67 -21.16 17.76
C LEU A 69 -12.53 -20.31 19.05
N PRO A 70 -11.31 -19.85 19.39
CA PRO A 70 -11.12 -19.02 20.56
C PRO A 70 -11.64 -17.61 20.27
N PHE A 71 -12.87 -17.32 20.69
CA PHE A 71 -13.38 -15.96 20.72
C PHE A 71 -13.02 -15.35 22.08
N GLY A 72 -12.05 -14.44 22.08
CA GLY A 72 -11.63 -13.68 23.25
C GLY A 72 -12.13 -12.23 23.19
N VAL A 73 -12.15 -11.57 24.34
CA VAL A 73 -12.34 -10.11 24.40
C VAL A 73 -11.14 -9.47 23.72
N LEU A 74 -11.39 -8.61 22.73
CA LEU A 74 -10.32 -7.78 22.17
C LEU A 74 -9.77 -6.88 23.27
N TYR A 75 -8.45 -6.90 23.48
CA TYR A 75 -7.82 -5.99 24.44
C TYR A 75 -8.20 -4.54 24.12
N PHE A 76 -8.39 -3.72 25.16
CA PHE A 76 -8.60 -2.29 24.96
C PHE A 76 -7.38 -1.68 24.28
N ILE A 77 -7.55 -1.27 23.03
CA ILE A 77 -6.52 -0.58 22.26
C ILE A 77 -6.70 0.93 22.49
N SER A 78 -5.60 1.64 22.76
CA SER A 78 -5.63 3.10 22.92
C SER A 78 -6.02 3.79 21.62
N ARG A 79 -6.64 4.97 21.72
CA ARG A 79 -7.08 5.74 20.54
C ARG A 79 -5.94 5.98 19.55
N ASN A 80 -4.74 6.33 20.03
CA ASN A 80 -3.57 6.58 19.17
C ASN A 80 -3.17 5.32 18.38
N LYS A 81 -3.22 4.15 19.03
CA LYS A 81 -2.89 2.88 18.39
C LYS A 81 -3.99 2.43 17.41
N LEU A 82 -5.26 2.74 17.69
CA LEU A 82 -6.34 2.53 16.73
C LEU A 82 -6.20 3.44 15.51
N THR A 83 -5.85 4.71 15.70
CA THR A 83 -5.61 5.65 14.59
C THR A 83 -4.46 5.15 13.71
N ALA A 84 -3.34 4.74 14.31
CA ALA A 84 -2.19 4.23 13.58
C ALA A 84 -2.40 2.88 12.87
N LEU A 85 -3.47 2.14 13.19
CA LEU A 85 -3.84 0.88 12.53
C LEU A 85 -4.92 1.05 11.45
N LYS A 86 -5.58 2.20 11.44
CA LYS A 86 -6.63 2.53 10.46
C LYS A 86 -6.03 3.03 9.16
N ASP A 87 -4.87 3.68 9.26
CA ASP A 87 -4.06 4.20 8.16
C ASP A 87 -3.02 3.15 7.74
#